data_AF-A0A3N4MD60-F1
#
_entry.id   AF-A0A3N4MD60-F1
#
_cell.length_a   1.000
_cell.length_b   1.000
_cell.length_c   1.000
_cell.angle_alpha   90.00
_cell.angle_beta   90.00
_cell.angle_gamma   90.00
#
_symmetry.space_group_name_H-M   'P 1'
#
loop_
_entity.id
_entity.type
_entity.pdbx_description
1 polymer ?
#
loop_
_entity_poly.entity_id
_entity_poly.type
_entity_poly.pdbx_seq_one_letter_code
_entity_poly.pdbx_strand_id
1 'polypeptide(L)'
;MRLFNSLLFLAFTFCTTAAQAQKSNAAPSQHLRYNFPSDAQLKMQKVKITHSAYTTYFSVFNWTGGYAGLQQTPDSSSGASKILIASQWDPNTAGGVFAKLAYAGEKTKYSRFGGEGDGAKTINPFNWELNTWYNFVIKCWKQGNEQYIATFVQNLGTGVWFHTSTLLIPTREIYLGARSGAFLENWVGEDPRWDGRFVRKAWFKDCWNMNPKGEWEKSTARWFSANDNDARRNGRYDRAFNAGYSAKEDAYFMEHGGDVQPGPDFGTGRRVDLPAQAGQGDKPQLTIGAVASREAKYEAGAVNVSWLPNPSKSPQFASKVEITGKDGVVIQTTEETLPQKRSAQIKTELAKGEYSARVTITDIFGGISKPLAVKFSVK
;
A
#
# COMPACT_ATOMS: atom_id res chain seq x y z
N MET A 1 -33.92 70.32 14.80
CA MET A 1 -34.26 69.85 13.43
C MET A 1 -32.95 69.52 12.72
N ARG A 2 -32.72 68.21 12.49
CA ARG A 2 -31.85 67.52 11.50
C ARG A 2 -30.78 68.37 10.80
N LEU A 3 -29.49 68.18 11.09
CA LEU A 3 -28.55 67.25 10.43
C LEU A 3 -28.58 67.33 8.89
N PHE A 4 -27.48 67.78 8.27
CA PHE A 4 -26.79 67.09 7.16
C PHE A 4 -25.40 67.71 6.93
N ASN A 5 -24.37 67.07 7.49
CA ASN A 5 -22.97 67.23 7.05
C ASN A 5 -22.81 66.40 5.77
N SER A 6 -22.46 67.05 4.67
CA SER A 6 -22.12 66.37 3.42
C SER A 6 -20.67 65.88 3.49
N LEU A 7 -20.49 64.58 3.75
CA LEU A 7 -19.21 63.90 3.55
C LEU A 7 -19.03 63.63 2.05
N LEU A 8 -17.92 64.14 1.50
CA LEU A 8 -17.43 63.86 0.16
C LEU A 8 -16.97 62.40 0.09
N PHE A 9 -17.72 61.52 -0.58
CA PHE A 9 -17.30 60.14 -0.85
C PHE A 9 -16.32 60.14 -2.02
N LEU A 10 -15.03 59.97 -1.73
CA LEU A 10 -14.01 59.65 -2.72
C LEU A 10 -14.18 58.17 -3.11
N ALA A 11 -14.76 57.91 -4.28
CA ALA A 11 -14.88 56.57 -4.83
C ALA A 11 -13.49 56.05 -5.25
N PHE A 12 -12.83 55.30 -4.38
CA PHE A 12 -11.70 54.46 -4.78
C PHE A 12 -12.23 53.32 -5.63
N THR A 13 -12.06 53.44 -6.96
CA THR A 13 -12.23 52.32 -7.87
C THR A 13 -11.13 51.31 -7.57
N PHE A 14 -11.44 50.32 -6.72
CA PHE A 14 -10.62 49.12 -6.63
C PHE A 14 -10.71 48.41 -7.99
N CYS A 15 -9.70 48.65 -8.83
CA CYS A 15 -9.43 47.79 -9.97
C CYS A 15 -8.93 46.46 -9.39
N THR A 16 -9.87 45.59 -9.01
CA THR A 16 -9.57 44.18 -8.79
C THR A 16 -9.25 43.60 -10.16
N THR A 17 -7.99 43.70 -10.58
CA THR A 17 -7.46 42.69 -11.48
C THR A 17 -7.65 41.37 -10.76
N ALA A 18 -8.70 40.63 -11.12
CA ALA A 18 -8.78 39.21 -10.80
C ALA A 18 -7.45 38.64 -11.31
N ALA A 19 -6.53 38.35 -10.40
CA ALA A 19 -5.31 37.65 -10.75
C ALA A 19 -5.78 36.40 -11.48
N GLN A 20 -5.53 36.33 -12.79
CA GLN A 20 -5.75 35.12 -13.56
C GLN A 20 -4.94 34.06 -12.83
N ALA A 21 -5.62 33.15 -12.11
CA ALA A 21 -4.97 32.00 -11.53
C ALA A 21 -4.20 31.33 -12.67
N GLN A 22 -2.87 31.27 -12.50
CA GLN A 22 -1.95 30.76 -13.49
C GLN A 22 -2.48 29.43 -14.01
N LYS A 23 -2.62 29.29 -15.34
CA LYS A 23 -2.92 27.99 -15.95
C LYS A 23 -1.83 27.01 -15.52
N SER A 24 -2.19 26.04 -14.68
CA SER A 24 -1.32 24.91 -14.37
C SER A 24 -1.28 24.00 -15.60
N ASN A 25 -0.18 23.27 -15.78
CA ASN A 25 0.05 22.35 -16.88
C ASN A 25 0.29 20.94 -16.35
N ALA A 26 -0.48 20.49 -15.36
CA ALA A 26 -0.31 19.14 -14.82
C ALA A 26 -0.72 18.08 -15.85
N ALA A 27 -0.11 16.89 -15.79
CA ALA A 27 -0.66 15.76 -16.52
C ALA A 27 -2.00 15.31 -15.89
N PRO A 28 -3.02 14.97 -16.70
CA PRO A 28 -4.36 14.63 -16.23
C PRO A 28 -4.30 13.42 -15.29
N SER A 29 -4.85 13.53 -14.09
CA SER A 29 -4.86 12.41 -13.15
C SER A 29 -5.76 11.28 -13.65
N GLN A 30 -5.36 10.03 -13.40
CA GLN A 30 -5.95 8.84 -14.00
C GLN A 30 -6.24 7.76 -12.98
N HIS A 31 -7.31 6.98 -13.22
CA HIS A 31 -7.69 5.87 -12.37
C HIS A 31 -7.87 4.60 -13.18
N LEU A 32 -7.34 3.50 -12.65
CA LEU A 32 -7.66 2.14 -13.07
C LEU A 32 -8.46 1.50 -11.94
N ARG A 33 -9.70 1.12 -12.21
CA ARG A 33 -10.67 0.70 -11.19
C ARG A 33 -11.10 -0.74 -11.43
N TYR A 34 -11.40 -1.44 -10.34
CA TYR A 34 -11.85 -2.82 -10.32
C TYR A 34 -13.02 -2.97 -9.34
N ASN A 35 -14.04 -3.72 -9.75
CA ASN A 35 -15.09 -4.22 -8.85
C ASN A 35 -14.85 -5.69 -8.52
N PHE A 36 -15.11 -6.09 -7.28
CA PHE A 36 -15.11 -7.48 -6.82
C PHE A 36 -16.45 -7.79 -6.14
N PRO A 37 -16.83 -9.08 -6.02
CA PRO A 37 -18.12 -9.44 -5.48
C PRO A 37 -18.22 -9.23 -3.96
N SER A 38 -17.10 -9.34 -3.23
CA SER A 38 -17.11 -9.34 -1.76
C SER A 38 -16.19 -8.27 -1.16
N ASP A 39 -16.41 -7.96 0.12
CA ASP A 39 -15.41 -7.28 0.96
C ASP A 39 -14.08 -8.05 0.95
N ALA A 40 -12.98 -7.37 1.27
CA ALA A 40 -11.64 -7.93 1.14
C ALA A 40 -10.84 -7.79 2.43
N GLN A 41 -10.33 -8.90 2.95
CA GLN A 41 -9.33 -8.89 4.03
C GLN A 41 -7.89 -8.78 3.49
N LEU A 42 -7.72 -8.91 2.17
CA LEU A 42 -6.44 -8.72 1.49
C LEU A 42 -6.67 -8.22 0.07
N LYS A 43 -5.85 -7.28 -0.39
CA LYS A 43 -5.76 -6.84 -1.79
C LYS A 43 -4.35 -7.06 -2.32
N MET A 44 -4.19 -7.56 -3.54
CA MET A 44 -2.88 -7.82 -4.16
C MET A 44 -2.84 -7.42 -5.63
N GLN A 45 -1.79 -6.72 -6.07
CA GLN A 45 -1.64 -6.22 -7.44
C GLN A 45 -0.17 -5.98 -7.74
N LYS A 46 0.23 -6.25 -8.98
CA LYS A 46 1.57 -5.98 -9.47
C LYS A 46 1.63 -4.66 -10.23
N VAL A 47 2.72 -3.92 -10.03
CA VAL A 47 3.02 -2.68 -10.76
C VAL A 47 4.42 -2.73 -11.37
N LYS A 48 4.59 -2.19 -12.58
CA LYS A 48 5.89 -1.93 -13.20
C LYS A 48 5.92 -0.52 -13.77
N ILE A 49 6.75 0.35 -13.22
CA ILE A 49 6.92 1.73 -13.69
C ILE A 49 7.96 1.71 -14.82
N THR A 50 7.63 2.28 -15.98
CA THR A 50 8.54 2.35 -17.14
C THR A 50 8.98 3.76 -17.45
N HIS A 51 8.15 4.76 -17.11
CA HIS A 51 8.47 6.17 -17.25
C HIS A 51 8.00 6.91 -16.01
N SER A 52 8.83 7.82 -15.51
CA SER A 52 8.50 8.66 -14.36
C SER A 52 9.22 10.01 -14.47
N ALA A 53 8.71 10.97 -13.71
CA ALA A 53 9.30 12.27 -13.50
C ALA A 53 9.08 12.65 -12.04
N TYR A 54 9.78 13.66 -11.54
CA TYR A 54 9.43 14.21 -10.24
C TYR A 54 7.98 14.70 -10.20
N THR A 55 7.43 14.79 -8.99
CA THR A 55 6.02 15.04 -8.73
C THR A 55 5.07 14.02 -9.33
N THR A 56 5.43 12.73 -9.29
CA THR A 56 4.59 11.64 -9.80
C THR A 56 4.22 10.64 -8.73
N TYR A 57 2.92 10.35 -8.61
CA TYR A 57 2.42 9.31 -7.74
C TYR A 57 1.81 8.17 -8.56
N PHE A 58 2.34 6.96 -8.37
CA PHE A 58 1.77 5.70 -8.82
C PHE A 58 1.13 5.01 -7.60
N SER A 59 -0.10 5.39 -7.28
CA SER A 59 -0.90 4.64 -6.31
C SER A 59 -1.16 3.25 -6.90
N VAL A 60 -0.75 2.22 -6.17
CA VAL A 60 -0.94 0.81 -6.56
C VAL A 60 -2.25 0.31 -5.98
N PHE A 61 -2.60 0.75 -4.78
CA PHE A 61 -3.85 0.43 -4.13
C PHE A 61 -4.54 1.64 -3.54
N ASN A 62 -5.86 1.64 -3.71
CA ASN A 62 -6.80 2.37 -2.88
C ASN A 62 -7.74 1.37 -2.20
N TRP A 63 -8.06 1.61 -0.93
CA TRP A 63 -9.09 0.89 -0.18
C TRP A 63 -10.02 1.90 0.50
N THR A 64 -11.06 1.41 1.16
CA THR A 64 -11.96 2.30 1.91
C THR A 64 -11.22 3.02 3.04
N GLY A 65 -10.83 4.26 2.77
CA GLY A 65 -10.15 5.14 3.72
C GLY A 65 -8.62 5.13 3.64
N GLY A 66 -8.00 4.66 2.57
CA GLY A 66 -6.54 4.80 2.42
C GLY A 66 -5.99 4.42 1.06
N TYR A 67 -4.68 4.63 0.91
CA TYR A 67 -3.94 4.34 -0.31
C TYR A 67 -2.49 3.92 -0.02
N ALA A 68 -1.89 3.19 -0.96
CA ALA A 68 -0.47 2.87 -0.93
C ALA A 68 0.11 2.78 -2.35
N GLY A 69 1.37 3.19 -2.50
CA GLY A 69 2.05 3.10 -3.78
C GLY A 69 3.45 3.68 -3.77
N LEU A 70 3.90 4.06 -4.96
CA LEU A 70 5.27 4.51 -5.23
C LEU A 70 5.24 5.95 -5.74
N GLN A 71 6.16 6.78 -5.26
CA GLN A 71 6.30 8.17 -5.70
C GLN A 71 7.71 8.44 -6.19
N GLN A 72 7.83 9.34 -7.18
CA GLN A 72 9.06 10.06 -7.45
C GLN A 72 8.86 11.52 -7.00
N THR A 73 9.54 11.89 -5.93
CA THR A 73 9.45 13.18 -5.25
C THR A 73 10.81 13.89 -5.27
N PRO A 74 10.86 15.23 -5.42
CA PRO A 74 12.09 15.98 -5.18
C PRO A 74 12.51 16.02 -3.72
N ASP A 75 11.59 15.65 -2.82
CA ASP A 75 11.74 15.88 -1.41
C ASP A 75 12.72 14.84 -0.87
N SER A 76 13.91 15.33 -0.56
CA SER A 76 14.99 14.52 -0.02
C SER A 76 14.85 14.25 1.47
N SER A 77 13.86 14.81 2.17
CA SER A 77 13.67 14.64 3.62
C SER A 77 13.47 13.17 4.03
N SER A 78 12.98 12.34 3.12
CA SER A 78 12.80 10.90 3.30
C SER A 78 14.08 10.08 3.15
N GLY A 79 15.13 10.64 2.54
CA GLY A 79 16.41 9.97 2.24
C GLY A 79 16.53 9.40 0.83
N ALA A 80 15.48 9.47 0.00
CA ALA A 80 15.50 9.09 -1.41
C ALA A 80 14.44 9.86 -2.21
N SER A 81 14.65 10.04 -3.51
CA SER A 81 13.62 10.61 -4.40
C SER A 81 12.53 9.60 -4.76
N LYS A 82 12.84 8.31 -4.74
CA LYS A 82 11.95 7.23 -5.12
C LYS A 82 11.46 6.52 -3.87
N ILE A 83 10.28 6.90 -3.42
CA ILE A 83 9.74 6.50 -2.13
C ILE A 83 8.54 5.57 -2.28
N LEU A 84 8.25 4.85 -1.20
CA LEU A 84 7.00 4.13 -1.00
C LEU A 84 6.21 4.87 0.07
N ILE A 85 4.92 5.12 -0.22
CA ILE A 85 3.99 5.73 0.71
C ILE A 85 2.81 4.80 1.01
N ALA A 86 2.36 4.80 2.26
CA ALA A 86 1.07 4.23 2.65
C ALA A 86 0.36 5.19 3.61
N SER A 87 -0.90 5.51 3.31
CA SER A 87 -1.71 6.48 4.04
C SER A 87 -3.07 5.91 4.42
N GLN A 88 -3.54 6.29 5.61
CA GLN A 88 -4.84 5.95 6.14
C GLN A 88 -5.47 7.23 6.67
N TRP A 89 -6.61 7.62 6.10
CA TRP A 89 -7.42 8.72 6.65
C TRP A 89 -7.94 8.36 8.04
N ASP A 90 -8.06 9.38 8.86
CA ASP A 90 -8.75 9.29 10.14
C ASP A 90 -10.22 8.93 9.91
N PRO A 91 -10.78 8.00 10.71
CA PRO A 91 -12.22 7.78 10.69
C PRO A 91 -13.03 9.04 11.05
N ASN A 92 -12.57 9.84 12.02
CA ASN A 92 -13.21 11.10 12.41
C ASN A 92 -12.23 11.99 13.19
N THR A 93 -11.57 12.93 12.51
CA THR A 93 -10.64 13.88 13.14
C THR A 93 -11.33 14.74 14.20
N ALA A 94 -12.51 15.28 13.91
CA ALA A 94 -13.24 16.17 14.81
C ALA A 94 -13.71 15.46 16.10
N GLY A 95 -13.98 14.16 16.00
CA GLY A 95 -14.31 13.31 17.15
C GLY A 95 -13.11 12.70 17.88
N GLY A 96 -11.87 13.08 17.52
CA GLY A 96 -10.66 12.53 18.15
C GLY A 96 -10.36 11.07 17.77
N VAL A 97 -10.94 10.57 16.67
CA VAL A 97 -10.76 9.20 16.20
C VAL A 97 -9.73 9.16 15.09
N PHE A 98 -8.48 8.91 15.47
CA PHE A 98 -7.32 8.99 14.58
C PHE A 98 -6.85 7.62 14.08
N ALA A 99 -6.32 7.60 12.86
CA ALA A 99 -5.44 6.54 12.40
C ALA A 99 -4.08 6.61 13.10
N LYS A 100 -3.49 5.47 13.44
CA LYS A 100 -2.25 5.37 14.24
C LYS A 100 -1.25 4.41 13.62
N LEU A 101 0.00 4.51 14.05
CA LEU A 101 1.06 3.56 13.68
C LEU A 101 1.05 2.37 14.63
N ALA A 102 0.98 1.16 14.09
CA ALA A 102 1.22 -0.09 14.83
C ALA A 102 2.66 -0.59 14.64
N TYR A 103 3.20 -0.40 13.43
CA TYR A 103 4.54 -0.84 13.06
C TYR A 103 5.11 0.01 11.94
N ALA A 104 6.39 0.35 12.04
CA ALA A 104 7.20 0.91 10.95
C ALA A 104 8.38 -0.03 10.69
N GLY A 105 8.53 -0.45 9.43
CA GLY A 105 9.69 -1.19 8.97
C GLY A 105 10.96 -0.33 8.96
N GLU A 106 12.08 -0.97 8.66
CA GLU A 106 13.38 -0.31 8.61
C GLU A 106 13.33 0.94 7.71
N LYS A 107 13.82 2.08 8.22
CA LYS A 107 13.83 3.40 7.55
C LYS A 107 12.45 3.98 7.21
N THR A 108 11.35 3.32 7.56
CA THR A 108 10.01 3.86 7.36
C THR A 108 9.72 4.94 8.40
N LYS A 109 9.39 6.16 7.93
CA LYS A 109 9.03 7.29 8.77
C LYS A 109 7.52 7.43 8.85
N TYR A 110 6.99 7.67 10.05
CA TYR A 110 5.58 7.98 10.29
C TYR A 110 5.37 9.48 10.44
N SER A 111 4.26 9.98 9.91
CA SER A 111 3.81 11.36 10.11
C SER A 111 2.30 11.48 9.91
N ARG A 112 1.75 12.65 10.24
CA ARG A 112 0.36 13.01 9.96
C ARG A 112 0.26 13.71 8.59
N PHE A 113 -0.92 13.69 7.98
CA PHE A 113 -1.23 14.49 6.79
C PHE A 113 -2.57 15.23 6.96
N GLY A 114 -2.79 16.24 6.12
CA GLY A 114 -3.94 17.14 6.12
C GLY A 114 -4.15 17.76 4.73
N GLY A 115 -5.12 18.68 4.59
CA GLY A 115 -5.39 19.43 3.35
C GLY A 115 -6.34 18.73 2.37
N GLU A 116 -6.45 17.40 2.46
CA GLU A 116 -7.37 16.55 1.69
C GLU A 116 -8.20 15.65 2.65
N GLY A 117 -8.54 16.22 3.81
CA GLY A 117 -8.83 15.46 5.03
C GLY A 117 -7.53 15.12 5.79
N ASP A 118 -7.68 14.62 7.02
CA ASP A 118 -6.55 14.31 7.89
C ASP A 118 -6.34 12.81 8.06
N GLY A 119 -5.10 12.42 8.36
CA GLY A 119 -4.77 11.03 8.59
C GLY A 119 -3.33 10.76 8.96
N ALA A 120 -3.00 9.48 8.96
CA ALA A 120 -1.67 8.95 9.20
C ALA A 120 -1.04 8.49 7.89
N LYS A 121 0.26 8.79 7.70
CA LYS A 121 1.04 8.27 6.58
C LYS A 121 2.37 7.70 7.04
N THR A 122 2.87 6.79 6.23
CA THR A 122 4.23 6.26 6.32
C THR A 122 4.95 6.45 5.01
N ILE A 123 6.23 6.85 5.07
CA ILE A 123 7.10 7.03 3.92
C ILE A 123 8.38 6.24 4.13
N ASN A 124 8.76 5.43 3.14
CA ASN A 124 10.01 4.68 3.13
C ASN A 124 10.88 5.12 1.93
N PRO A 125 12.20 5.34 2.11
CA PRO A 125 13.14 5.56 1.01
C PRO A 125 13.42 4.26 0.25
N PHE A 126 12.38 3.76 -0.43
CA PHE A 126 12.33 2.40 -0.99
C PHE A 126 13.26 2.20 -2.21
N ASN A 127 13.65 3.29 -2.88
CA ASN A 127 14.54 3.26 -4.05
C ASN A 127 14.05 2.31 -5.15
N TRP A 128 12.76 2.38 -5.48
CA TRP A 128 12.21 1.56 -6.56
C TRP A 128 12.90 1.85 -7.91
N GLU A 129 12.90 0.85 -8.77
CA GLU A 129 13.60 0.87 -10.05
C GLU A 129 12.61 0.88 -11.22
N LEU A 130 13.04 1.48 -12.33
CA LEU A 130 12.28 1.39 -13.58
C LEU A 130 12.38 -0.04 -14.13
N ASN A 131 11.34 -0.46 -14.85
CA ASN A 131 11.24 -1.77 -15.48
C ASN A 131 11.27 -2.97 -14.51
N THR A 132 11.17 -2.73 -13.21
CA THR A 132 11.05 -3.76 -12.18
C THR A 132 9.59 -3.97 -11.82
N TRP A 133 9.15 -5.22 -11.80
CA TRP A 133 7.83 -5.58 -11.27
C TRP A 133 7.88 -5.65 -9.74
N TYR A 134 6.96 -4.95 -9.09
CA TYR A 134 6.72 -5.03 -7.66
C TYR A 134 5.34 -5.62 -7.41
N ASN A 135 5.24 -6.56 -6.46
CA ASN A 135 3.97 -7.10 -5.99
C ASN A 135 3.58 -6.41 -4.68
N PHE A 136 2.49 -5.65 -4.70
CA PHE A 136 1.95 -4.99 -3.51
C PHE A 136 0.87 -5.86 -2.89
N VAL A 137 0.88 -5.94 -1.57
CA VAL A 137 -0.17 -6.58 -0.78
C VAL A 137 -0.59 -5.66 0.36
N ILE A 138 -1.90 -5.41 0.45
CA ILE A 138 -2.51 -4.78 1.62
C ILE A 138 -3.27 -5.86 2.38
N LYS A 139 -2.85 -6.18 3.60
CA LYS A 139 -3.54 -7.12 4.49
C LYS A 139 -4.29 -6.36 5.56
N CYS A 140 -5.56 -6.71 5.77
CA CYS A 140 -6.36 -6.24 6.87
C CYS A 140 -6.71 -7.39 7.83
N TRP A 141 -6.67 -7.13 9.13
CA TRP A 141 -7.22 -8.02 10.15
C TRP A 141 -7.77 -7.21 11.32
N LYS A 142 -8.61 -7.84 12.13
CA LYS A 142 -9.22 -7.25 13.31
C LYS A 142 -8.71 -7.99 14.55
N GLN A 143 -8.33 -7.24 15.58
CA GLN A 143 -7.89 -7.81 16.86
C GLN A 143 -8.39 -6.89 17.98
N GLY A 144 -9.26 -7.41 18.83
CA GLY A 144 -10.00 -6.58 19.79
C GLY A 144 -10.80 -5.48 19.08
N ASN A 145 -10.66 -4.25 19.56
CA ASN A 145 -11.35 -3.07 19.02
C ASN A 145 -10.57 -2.35 17.92
N GLU A 146 -9.50 -2.97 17.41
CA GLU A 146 -8.63 -2.38 16.40
C GLU A 146 -8.64 -3.19 15.10
N GLN A 147 -8.58 -2.45 14.01
CA GLN A 147 -8.43 -2.97 12.66
C GLN A 147 -7.08 -2.50 12.11
N TYR A 148 -6.24 -3.47 11.80
CA TYR A 148 -4.87 -3.31 11.36
C TYR A 148 -4.80 -3.43 9.84
N ILE A 149 -4.04 -2.55 9.20
CA ILE A 149 -3.87 -2.44 7.76
C ILE A 149 -2.37 -2.40 7.49
N ALA A 150 -1.83 -3.52 7.03
CA ALA A 150 -0.40 -3.68 6.75
C ALA A 150 -0.11 -3.63 5.26
N THR A 151 0.99 -2.97 4.92
CA THR A 151 1.53 -2.90 3.56
C THR A 151 2.74 -3.81 3.44
N PHE A 152 2.74 -4.68 2.44
CA PHE A 152 3.87 -5.52 2.06
C PHE A 152 4.19 -5.31 0.59
N VAL A 153 5.48 -5.28 0.25
CA VAL A 153 5.94 -5.16 -1.13
C VAL A 153 7.01 -6.18 -1.43
N GLN A 154 6.86 -6.92 -2.52
CA GLN A 154 7.87 -7.82 -3.06
C GLN A 154 8.55 -7.17 -4.26
N ASN A 155 9.87 -7.15 -4.29
CA ASN A 155 10.60 -6.94 -5.54
C ASN A 155 10.67 -8.28 -6.28
N LEU A 156 10.04 -8.39 -7.46
CA LEU A 156 10.00 -9.66 -8.19
C LEU A 156 11.32 -10.02 -8.87
N GLY A 157 12.24 -9.06 -9.05
CA GLY A 157 13.59 -9.33 -9.55
C GLY A 157 14.47 -10.04 -8.52
N THR A 158 14.33 -9.70 -7.24
CA THR A 158 15.09 -10.32 -6.13
C THR A 158 14.30 -11.39 -5.38
N GLY A 159 12.98 -11.41 -5.54
CA GLY A 159 12.05 -12.26 -4.80
C GLY A 159 11.83 -11.83 -3.34
N VAL A 160 12.49 -10.77 -2.88
CA VAL A 160 12.50 -10.35 -1.47
C VAL A 160 11.26 -9.53 -1.12
N TRP A 161 10.61 -9.89 -0.02
CA TRP A 161 9.52 -9.14 0.58
C TRP A 161 10.00 -8.13 1.62
N PHE A 162 9.25 -7.03 1.71
CA PHE A 162 9.40 -6.02 2.75
C PHE A 162 8.04 -5.71 3.37
N HIS A 163 7.92 -5.90 4.70
CA HIS A 163 6.82 -5.39 5.50
C HIS A 163 7.11 -3.93 5.86
N THR A 164 6.49 -3.00 5.14
CA THR A 164 6.81 -1.57 5.21
C THR A 164 6.25 -0.92 6.45
N SER A 165 4.97 -1.17 6.73
CA SER A 165 4.26 -0.57 7.85
C SER A 165 2.97 -1.31 8.16
N THR A 166 2.47 -1.08 9.37
CA THR A 166 1.09 -1.40 9.76
C THR A 166 0.48 -0.15 10.38
N LEU A 167 -0.59 0.35 9.78
CA LEU A 167 -1.43 1.40 10.34
C LEU A 167 -2.65 0.74 10.99
N LEU A 168 -3.22 1.39 12.00
CA LEU A 168 -4.44 0.91 12.67
C LEU A 168 -5.47 2.01 12.82
N ILE A 169 -6.73 1.59 12.83
CA ILE A 169 -7.92 2.38 13.11
C ILE A 169 -8.83 1.55 14.05
N PRO A 170 -9.82 2.15 14.72
CA PRO A 170 -10.87 1.37 15.38
C PRO A 170 -11.58 0.44 14.38
N THR A 171 -12.02 -0.71 14.87
CA THR A 171 -12.73 -1.71 14.07
C THR A 171 -13.96 -1.13 13.39
N ARG A 172 -14.12 -1.43 12.10
CA ARG A 172 -15.32 -1.14 11.31
C ARG A 172 -16.07 -2.43 10.98
N GLU A 173 -17.27 -2.34 10.43
CA GLU A 173 -17.97 -3.51 9.90
C GLU A 173 -17.20 -4.14 8.73
N ILE A 174 -16.80 -3.32 7.77
CA ILE A 174 -16.02 -3.73 6.59
C ILE A 174 -14.52 -3.82 6.88
N TYR A 175 -13.81 -4.63 6.10
CA TYR A 175 -12.35 -4.66 6.01
C TYR A 175 -11.85 -3.57 5.03
N LEU A 176 -11.38 -3.95 3.84
CA LEU A 176 -10.81 -3.03 2.85
C LEU A 176 -11.82 -2.59 1.78
N GLY A 177 -13.03 -3.16 1.78
CA GLY A 177 -14.07 -2.92 0.77
C GLY A 177 -13.90 -3.75 -0.51
N ALA A 178 -14.99 -3.88 -1.26
CA ALA A 178 -15.06 -4.69 -2.48
C ALA A 178 -14.45 -4.02 -3.73
N ARG A 179 -14.10 -2.73 -3.66
CA ARG A 179 -13.48 -2.01 -4.78
C ARG A 179 -11.97 -2.01 -4.62
N SER A 180 -11.25 -2.08 -5.73
CA SER A 180 -9.80 -1.88 -5.77
C SER A 180 -9.46 -0.94 -6.93
N GLY A 181 -8.28 -0.36 -6.91
CA GLY A 181 -7.83 0.46 -8.02
C GLY A 181 -6.49 1.12 -7.78
N ALA A 182 -5.89 1.52 -8.88
CA ALA A 182 -4.66 2.27 -8.96
C ALA A 182 -4.95 3.70 -9.44
N PHE A 183 -4.03 4.61 -9.16
CA PHE A 183 -4.13 6.01 -9.53
C PHE A 183 -2.76 6.54 -9.99
N LEU A 184 -2.75 7.29 -11.09
CA LEU A 184 -1.54 7.92 -11.64
C LEU A 184 -1.74 9.45 -11.64
N GLU A 185 -0.84 10.15 -10.97
CA GLU A 185 -0.95 11.59 -10.75
C GLU A 185 0.37 12.32 -10.99
N ASN A 186 0.22 13.52 -11.55
CA ASN A 186 1.23 14.56 -11.50
C ASN A 186 0.73 15.71 -10.60
N TRP A 187 1.27 15.83 -9.39
CA TRP A 187 0.72 16.76 -8.39
C TRP A 187 1.21 18.22 -8.51
N VAL A 188 2.09 18.51 -9.47
CA VAL A 188 2.58 19.87 -9.77
C VAL A 188 2.45 20.13 -11.27
N GLY A 189 1.78 21.21 -11.65
CA GLY A 189 1.67 21.62 -13.06
C GLY A 189 2.20 23.02 -13.36
N GLU A 190 2.54 23.78 -12.33
CA GLU A 190 3.02 25.16 -12.40
C GLU A 190 4.54 25.25 -12.54
N ASP A 191 5.27 24.17 -12.23
CA ASP A 191 6.72 24.10 -12.35
C ASP A 191 7.16 23.34 -13.63
N PRO A 192 7.75 24.04 -14.62
CA PRO A 192 8.16 23.45 -15.89
C PRO A 192 9.23 22.35 -15.78
N ARG A 193 9.93 22.25 -14.65
CA ARG A 193 10.90 21.17 -14.43
C ARG A 193 10.22 19.81 -14.17
N TRP A 194 8.89 19.78 -13.94
CA TRP A 194 8.15 18.62 -13.41
C TRP A 194 6.69 18.54 -13.85
N ASP A 195 6.22 19.49 -14.66
CA ASP A 195 4.82 19.54 -15.10
C ASP A 195 4.43 18.38 -16.05
N GLY A 196 3.28 18.54 -16.71
CA GLY A 196 2.72 17.60 -17.65
C GLY A 196 3.53 17.40 -18.93
N ARG A 197 4.68 18.07 -19.15
CA ARG A 197 5.55 17.81 -20.31
C ARG A 197 6.23 16.46 -20.28
N PHE A 198 6.34 15.85 -19.10
CA PHE A 198 7.00 14.57 -18.95
C PHE A 198 6.00 13.43 -19.05
N VAL A 199 6.34 12.43 -19.86
CA VAL A 199 5.60 11.18 -19.93
C VAL A 199 5.80 10.38 -18.64
N ARG A 200 4.72 9.90 -18.04
CA ARG A 200 4.74 8.94 -16.94
C ARG A 200 3.91 7.74 -17.32
N LYS A 201 4.40 6.54 -17.02
CA LYS A 201 3.76 5.29 -17.45
C LYS A 201 4.03 4.16 -16.49
N ALA A 202 2.96 3.46 -16.12
CA ALA A 202 3.02 2.23 -15.35
C ALA A 202 2.12 1.14 -15.93
N TRP A 203 2.56 -0.11 -15.72
CA TRP A 203 1.82 -1.32 -16.03
C TRP A 203 1.27 -1.94 -14.76
N PHE A 204 0.11 -2.56 -14.87
CA PHE A 204 -0.63 -3.16 -13.77
C PHE A 204 -1.19 -4.51 -14.18
N LYS A 205 -1.03 -5.53 -13.34
CA LYS A 205 -1.62 -6.86 -13.57
C LYS A 205 -1.85 -7.63 -12.29
N ASP A 206 -2.53 -8.76 -12.41
CA ASP A 206 -2.83 -9.67 -11.31
C ASP A 206 -3.50 -8.95 -10.14
N CYS A 207 -4.58 -8.19 -10.41
CA CYS A 207 -5.36 -7.57 -9.34
C CYS A 207 -6.30 -8.60 -8.71
N TRP A 208 -6.12 -8.82 -7.41
CA TRP A 208 -6.81 -9.84 -6.62
C TRP A 208 -7.39 -9.22 -5.35
N ASN A 209 -8.57 -9.67 -4.95
CA ASN A 209 -9.04 -9.58 -3.57
C ASN A 209 -9.06 -10.98 -2.95
N MET A 210 -8.79 -11.07 -1.65
CA MET A 210 -9.16 -12.23 -0.84
C MET A 210 -10.27 -11.82 0.11
N ASN A 211 -11.39 -12.54 0.07
CA ASN A 211 -12.52 -12.26 0.94
C ASN A 211 -12.25 -12.68 2.39
N PRO A 212 -13.06 -12.25 3.39
CA PRO A 212 -12.86 -12.59 4.80
C PRO A 212 -12.87 -14.09 5.13
N LYS A 213 -13.36 -14.95 4.23
CA LYS A 213 -13.32 -16.42 4.38
C LYS A 213 -12.00 -17.04 3.89
N GLY A 214 -11.13 -16.25 3.27
CA GLY A 214 -9.83 -16.70 2.74
C GLY A 214 -9.87 -17.12 1.27
N GLU A 215 -10.95 -16.81 0.55
CA GLU A 215 -11.13 -17.20 -0.84
C GLU A 215 -10.64 -16.08 -1.78
N TRP A 216 -9.92 -16.45 -2.84
CA TRP A 216 -9.42 -15.51 -3.85
C TRP A 216 -10.49 -15.20 -4.88
N GLU A 217 -10.61 -13.92 -5.25
CA GLU A 217 -11.61 -13.42 -6.20
C GLU A 217 -10.93 -12.64 -7.33
N LYS A 218 -11.44 -12.82 -8.56
CA LYS A 218 -11.14 -11.97 -9.72
C LYS A 218 -12.09 -10.77 -9.77
N SER A 219 -11.70 -9.74 -10.53
CA SER A 219 -12.57 -8.59 -10.73
C SER A 219 -13.79 -8.91 -11.60
N THR A 220 -14.95 -8.53 -11.09
CA THR A 220 -16.21 -8.15 -11.74
C THR A 220 -16.13 -7.47 -13.10
N ALA A 221 -15.43 -6.34 -13.04
CA ALA A 221 -15.35 -5.33 -14.07
C ALA A 221 -14.06 -4.56 -13.82
N ARG A 222 -13.48 -4.01 -14.89
CA ARG A 222 -12.38 -3.07 -14.82
C ARG A 222 -12.55 -1.98 -15.86
N TRP A 223 -12.17 -0.77 -15.50
CA TRP A 223 -12.23 0.36 -16.41
C TRP A 223 -11.19 1.39 -16.04
N PHE A 224 -10.81 2.17 -17.04
CA PHE A 224 -9.98 3.34 -16.86
C PHE A 224 -10.85 4.60 -16.88
N SER A 225 -10.45 5.63 -16.14
CA SER A 225 -10.99 6.98 -16.27
C SER A 225 -9.93 8.05 -16.00
N ALA A 226 -9.82 9.05 -16.86
CA ALA A 226 -9.13 10.31 -16.56
C ALA A 226 -10.11 11.33 -15.96
N ASN A 227 -9.63 12.19 -15.06
CA ASN A 227 -10.45 13.22 -14.43
C ASN A 227 -11.02 14.21 -15.45
N ASP A 228 -12.32 14.50 -15.38
CA ASP A 228 -12.99 15.33 -16.38
C ASP A 228 -13.00 16.84 -16.04
N ASN A 229 -13.00 17.18 -14.75
CA ASN A 229 -13.14 18.56 -14.27
C ASN A 229 -11.81 19.30 -14.06
N ASP A 230 -10.72 18.77 -14.62
CA ASP A 230 -9.35 19.27 -14.37
C ASP A 230 -8.77 20.07 -15.55
N ALA A 231 -9.55 20.42 -16.58
CA ALA A 231 -9.03 21.06 -17.79
C ALA A 231 -8.26 22.36 -17.55
N ARG A 232 -8.68 23.16 -16.56
CA ARG A 232 -7.93 24.37 -16.17
C ARG A 232 -6.58 24.05 -15.50
N ARG A 233 -6.51 22.95 -14.73
CA ARG A 233 -5.30 22.45 -14.07
C ARG A 233 -4.35 21.77 -15.05
N ASN A 234 -4.90 21.09 -16.05
CA ASN A 234 -4.10 20.33 -17.01
C ASN A 234 -3.59 21.20 -18.17
N GLY A 235 -4.29 22.30 -18.46
CA GLY A 235 -3.90 23.24 -19.51
C GLY A 235 -3.80 22.56 -20.86
N ARG A 236 -2.64 22.70 -21.52
CA ARG A 236 -2.42 22.09 -22.85
C ARG A 236 -2.33 20.56 -22.81
N TYR A 237 -2.13 19.97 -21.63
CA TYR A 237 -2.01 18.52 -21.44
C TYR A 237 -3.32 17.86 -21.05
N ASP A 238 -4.45 18.57 -21.10
CA ASP A 238 -5.75 18.01 -20.67
C ASP A 238 -6.12 16.69 -21.34
N ARG A 239 -5.74 16.53 -22.61
CA ARG A 239 -5.93 15.31 -23.39
C ARG A 239 -4.72 14.39 -23.42
N ALA A 240 -3.62 14.73 -22.75
CA ALA A 240 -2.40 13.94 -22.74
C ALA A 240 -2.50 12.74 -21.80
N PHE A 241 -3.40 11.80 -22.12
CA PHE A 241 -3.62 10.57 -21.37
C PHE A 241 -3.86 9.40 -22.31
N ASN A 242 -3.50 8.20 -21.88
CA ASN A 242 -3.91 6.97 -22.52
C ASN A 242 -3.92 5.82 -21.51
N ALA A 243 -4.67 4.77 -21.84
CA ALA A 243 -4.67 3.52 -21.12
C ALA A 243 -5.18 2.40 -22.01
N GLY A 244 -4.93 1.17 -21.60
CA GLY A 244 -5.38 0.00 -22.33
C GLY A 244 -4.87 -1.28 -21.73
N TYR A 245 -5.14 -2.37 -22.44
CA TYR A 245 -4.64 -3.70 -22.13
C TYR A 245 -3.70 -4.16 -23.25
N SER A 246 -2.54 -4.69 -22.89
CA SER A 246 -1.60 -5.30 -23.84
C SER A 246 -1.59 -6.81 -23.67
N ALA A 247 -1.99 -7.54 -24.70
CA ALA A 247 -1.87 -9.00 -24.74
C ALA A 247 -0.40 -9.47 -24.71
N LYS A 248 0.54 -8.66 -25.22
CA LYS A 248 1.98 -8.98 -25.22
C LYS A 248 2.58 -8.94 -23.81
N GLU A 249 2.20 -7.95 -23.00
CA GLU A 249 2.65 -7.84 -21.59
C GLU A 249 1.75 -8.63 -20.62
N ASP A 250 0.55 -9.01 -21.08
CA ASP A 250 -0.56 -9.51 -20.26
C ASP A 250 -0.83 -8.57 -19.07
N ALA A 251 -1.00 -7.28 -19.38
CA ALA A 251 -1.12 -6.22 -18.38
C ALA A 251 -1.91 -5.02 -18.90
N TYR A 252 -2.54 -4.32 -17.96
CA TYR A 252 -3.10 -2.99 -18.19
C TYR A 252 -1.99 -1.94 -18.10
N PHE A 253 -2.15 -0.80 -18.76
CA PHE A 253 -1.28 0.36 -18.58
C PHE A 253 -2.07 1.64 -18.36
N MET A 254 -1.44 2.58 -17.68
CA MET A 254 -1.85 3.97 -17.56
C MET A 254 -0.64 4.85 -17.93
N GLU A 255 -0.85 5.85 -18.80
CA GLU A 255 0.17 6.82 -19.17
C GLU A 255 -0.40 8.22 -19.38
N HIS A 256 0.34 9.25 -18.96
CA HIS A 256 -0.04 10.65 -19.18
C HIS A 256 1.16 11.58 -19.36
N GLY A 257 0.89 12.79 -19.84
CA GLY A 257 1.86 13.85 -20.08
C GLY A 257 2.59 13.72 -21.41
N GLY A 258 3.47 14.69 -21.70
CA GLY A 258 4.17 14.81 -22.98
C GLY A 258 3.18 14.90 -24.14
N ASP A 259 3.51 14.20 -25.23
CA ASP A 259 2.70 14.14 -26.45
C ASP A 259 1.76 12.93 -26.49
N VAL A 260 1.54 12.25 -25.35
CA VAL A 260 0.60 11.12 -25.25
C VAL A 260 -0.76 11.53 -25.81
N GLN A 261 -1.36 10.65 -26.60
CA GLN A 261 -2.72 10.84 -27.11
C GLN A 261 -3.63 9.69 -26.65
N PRO A 262 -4.91 9.94 -26.38
CA PRO A 262 -5.86 8.89 -26.04
C PRO A 262 -6.03 7.96 -27.22
N GLY A 263 -6.08 6.66 -26.95
CA GLY A 263 -6.42 5.65 -27.96
C GLY A 263 -7.81 5.88 -28.58
N PRO A 264 -8.09 5.26 -29.74
CA PRO A 264 -9.35 5.46 -30.48
C PRO A 264 -10.60 5.15 -29.65
N ASP A 265 -10.53 4.17 -28.74
CA ASP A 265 -11.65 3.74 -27.89
C ASP A 265 -12.16 4.83 -26.94
N PHE A 266 -11.35 5.87 -26.68
CA PHE A 266 -11.78 7.01 -25.90
C PHE A 266 -12.69 7.96 -26.67
N GLY A 267 -12.55 8.05 -28.00
CA GLY A 267 -13.15 9.12 -28.79
C GLY A 267 -12.92 10.49 -28.12
N THR A 268 -14.01 11.23 -27.88
CA THR A 268 -14.00 12.49 -27.11
C THR A 268 -14.11 12.29 -25.60
N GLY A 269 -14.44 11.08 -25.14
CA GLY A 269 -14.58 10.72 -23.74
C GLY A 269 -13.24 10.54 -23.01
N ARG A 270 -13.34 10.18 -21.73
CA ARG A 270 -12.20 9.98 -20.81
C ARG A 270 -12.25 8.65 -20.06
N ARG A 271 -13.18 7.79 -20.43
CA ARG A 271 -13.40 6.47 -19.83
C ARG A 271 -13.40 5.40 -20.92
N VAL A 272 -12.80 4.26 -20.61
CA VAL A 272 -12.89 3.04 -21.42
C VAL A 272 -13.01 1.84 -20.48
N ASP A 273 -13.90 0.91 -20.80
CA ASP A 273 -13.97 -0.37 -20.10
C ASP A 273 -12.88 -1.30 -20.64
N LEU A 274 -12.22 -2.04 -19.74
CA LEU A 274 -11.06 -2.84 -20.09
C LEU A 274 -11.39 -4.34 -20.12
N PRO A 275 -10.78 -5.12 -21.04
CA PRO A 275 -11.01 -6.55 -21.13
C PRO A 275 -10.43 -7.28 -19.92
N ALA A 276 -10.74 -8.57 -19.79
CA ALA A 276 -10.07 -9.41 -18.81
C ALA A 276 -8.59 -9.60 -19.15
N GLN A 277 -7.75 -9.68 -18.12
CA GLN A 277 -6.39 -10.13 -18.28
C GLN A 277 -6.43 -11.61 -18.64
N ALA A 278 -5.87 -11.95 -19.80
CA ALA A 278 -6.01 -13.29 -20.37
C ALA A 278 -5.21 -14.33 -19.56
N GLY A 279 -4.02 -13.96 -19.08
CA GLY A 279 -3.15 -14.83 -18.30
C GLY A 279 -3.45 -14.87 -16.79
N GLN A 280 -4.49 -14.17 -16.32
CA GLN A 280 -4.89 -14.24 -14.92
C GLN A 280 -5.59 -15.58 -14.64
N GLY A 281 -4.85 -16.55 -14.10
CA GLY A 281 -5.36 -17.85 -13.61
C GLY A 281 -6.37 -17.70 -12.47
N ASP A 282 -6.85 -18.76 -11.81
CA ASP A 282 -7.97 -18.68 -10.84
C ASP A 282 -7.59 -18.31 -9.40
N LYS A 283 -6.30 -18.37 -9.10
CA LYS A 283 -5.71 -17.89 -7.86
C LYS A 283 -4.29 -17.40 -8.13
N PRO A 284 -3.74 -16.50 -7.30
CA PRO A 284 -2.36 -16.10 -7.44
C PRO A 284 -1.39 -17.25 -7.16
N GLN A 285 -0.26 -17.25 -7.89
CA GLN A 285 0.85 -18.17 -7.66
C GLN A 285 1.75 -17.58 -6.57
N LEU A 286 1.76 -18.22 -5.40
CA LEU A 286 2.40 -17.73 -4.18
C LEU A 286 3.25 -18.83 -3.55
N THR A 287 4.34 -18.43 -2.90
CA THR A 287 5.10 -19.33 -2.03
C THR A 287 4.35 -19.59 -0.72
N ILE A 288 4.80 -20.57 0.06
CA ILE A 288 4.42 -20.71 1.47
C ILE A 288 5.54 -20.11 2.32
N GLY A 289 5.18 -19.42 3.40
CA GLY A 289 6.13 -18.89 4.38
C GLY A 289 7.08 -19.96 4.93
N ALA A 290 8.30 -19.55 5.29
CA ALA A 290 9.28 -20.45 5.89
C ALA A 290 10.11 -19.72 6.94
N VAL A 291 10.55 -20.46 7.96
CA VAL A 291 11.57 -20.00 8.92
C VAL A 291 12.94 -20.36 8.35
N ALA A 292 13.83 -19.39 8.22
CA ALA A 292 15.20 -19.58 7.72
C ALA A 292 16.15 -20.02 8.84
N SER A 293 16.05 -19.38 10.01
CA SER A 293 16.85 -19.71 11.18
C SER A 293 16.06 -19.48 12.47
N ARG A 294 16.53 -20.12 13.55
CA ARG A 294 15.94 -20.07 14.89
C ARG A 294 16.97 -20.50 15.93
N GLU A 295 16.84 -19.94 17.13
CA GLU A 295 17.64 -20.26 18.30
C GLU A 295 16.73 -20.38 19.53
N ALA A 296 17.15 -21.18 20.51
CA ALA A 296 16.43 -21.32 21.78
C ALA A 296 17.41 -21.46 22.94
N LYS A 297 17.12 -20.79 24.06
CA LYS A 297 17.89 -20.88 25.31
C LYS A 297 16.95 -20.88 26.51
N TYR A 298 17.23 -21.76 27.47
CA TYR A 298 16.58 -21.72 28.78
C TYR A 298 17.36 -20.87 29.76
N GLU A 299 16.70 -19.93 30.43
CA GLU A 299 17.29 -19.04 31.42
C GLU A 299 16.22 -18.49 32.36
N ALA A 300 16.50 -18.51 33.67
CA ALA A 300 15.65 -17.94 34.72
C ALA A 300 14.15 -18.33 34.63
N GLY A 301 13.85 -19.64 34.51
CA GLY A 301 12.47 -20.13 34.48
C GLY A 301 11.74 -19.92 33.14
N ALA A 302 12.46 -19.53 32.08
CA ALA A 302 11.85 -19.27 30.77
C ALA A 302 12.69 -19.81 29.60
N VAL A 303 12.00 -20.24 28.55
CA VAL A 303 12.61 -20.54 27.25
C VAL A 303 12.49 -19.30 26.37
N ASN A 304 13.63 -18.73 25.99
CA ASN A 304 13.72 -17.63 25.04
C ASN A 304 13.98 -18.22 23.64
N VAL A 305 13.07 -17.97 22.70
CA VAL A 305 13.14 -18.45 21.32
C VAL A 305 13.20 -17.25 20.39
N SER A 306 14.12 -17.24 19.43
CA SER A 306 14.22 -16.23 18.37
C SER A 306 14.22 -16.90 17.00
N TRP A 307 13.74 -16.21 15.97
CA TRP A 307 13.71 -16.73 14.60
C TRP A 307 13.76 -15.64 13.54
N LEU A 308 14.22 -16.02 12.35
CA LEU A 308 14.21 -15.20 11.15
C LEU A 308 13.38 -15.88 10.06
N PRO A 309 12.30 -15.25 9.55
CA PRO A 309 11.61 -15.71 8.35
C PRO A 309 12.51 -15.67 7.12
N ASN A 310 12.26 -16.55 6.15
CA ASN A 310 12.92 -16.49 4.85
C ASN A 310 12.33 -15.33 4.02
N PRO A 311 13.13 -14.29 3.68
CA PRO A 311 12.62 -13.09 3.03
C PRO A 311 12.17 -13.31 1.57
N SER A 312 12.58 -14.41 0.94
CA SER A 312 12.17 -14.80 -0.41
C SER A 312 10.93 -15.70 -0.43
N LYS A 313 10.31 -15.93 0.72
CA LYS A 313 9.03 -16.65 0.87
C LYS A 313 7.94 -15.69 1.36
N SER A 314 6.70 -16.16 1.34
CA SER A 314 5.54 -15.37 1.73
C SER A 314 5.72 -14.83 3.16
N PRO A 315 5.46 -13.53 3.40
CA PRO A 315 5.72 -12.89 4.70
C PRO A 315 4.96 -13.55 5.84
N GLN A 316 5.61 -13.65 7.00
CA GLN A 316 4.95 -14.04 8.24
C GLN A 316 3.79 -13.09 8.57
N PHE A 317 2.65 -13.66 8.96
CA PHE A 317 1.51 -12.97 9.54
C PHE A 317 1.37 -13.27 11.03
N ALA A 318 1.46 -14.56 11.38
CA ALA A 318 1.39 -15.04 12.75
C ALA A 318 2.47 -16.09 13.01
N SER A 319 2.80 -16.31 14.29
CA SER A 319 3.77 -17.31 14.73
C SER A 319 3.19 -18.18 15.83
N LYS A 320 3.47 -19.48 15.75
CA LYS A 320 3.28 -20.47 16.80
C LYS A 320 4.64 -20.98 17.26
N VAL A 321 4.92 -20.89 18.56
CA VAL A 321 6.14 -21.44 19.18
C VAL A 321 5.73 -22.48 20.21
N GLU A 322 6.26 -23.69 20.05
CA GLU A 322 5.98 -24.83 20.92
C GLU A 322 7.27 -25.28 21.59
N ILE A 323 7.22 -25.53 22.90
CA ILE A 323 8.27 -26.23 23.65
C ILE A 323 7.87 -27.69 23.76
N THR A 324 8.75 -28.60 23.36
CA THR A 324 8.49 -30.03 23.40
C THR A 324 9.53 -30.78 24.22
N GLY A 325 9.09 -31.85 24.88
CA GLY A 325 9.96 -32.85 25.49
C GLY A 325 10.76 -33.64 24.45
N LYS A 326 11.65 -34.51 24.93
CA LYS A 326 12.49 -35.40 24.09
C LYS A 326 11.66 -36.40 23.26
N ASP A 327 10.50 -36.79 23.78
CA ASP A 327 9.49 -37.64 23.14
C ASP A 327 8.65 -36.90 22.08
N GLY A 328 8.83 -35.59 21.93
CA GLY A 328 8.07 -34.74 21.02
C GLY A 328 6.72 -34.27 21.59
N VAL A 329 6.40 -34.60 22.84
CA VAL A 329 5.18 -34.12 23.50
C VAL A 329 5.28 -32.62 23.73
N VAL A 330 4.23 -31.88 23.36
CA VAL A 330 4.15 -30.43 23.57
C VAL A 330 3.92 -30.14 25.06
N ILE A 331 4.84 -29.38 25.65
CA ILE A 331 4.79 -28.94 27.04
C ILE A 331 4.09 -27.59 27.14
N GLN A 332 4.41 -26.68 26.21
CA GLN A 332 3.85 -25.34 26.20
C GLN A 332 3.76 -24.80 24.77
N THR A 333 2.72 -24.00 24.52
CA THR A 333 2.48 -23.35 23.23
C THR A 333 2.22 -21.87 23.44
N THR A 334 2.75 -21.03 22.56
CA THR A 334 2.36 -19.64 22.43
C THR A 334 2.08 -19.31 20.97
N GLU A 335 1.03 -18.53 20.73
CA GLU A 335 0.61 -18.09 19.41
C GLU A 335 0.37 -16.58 19.42
N GLU A 336 0.81 -15.90 18.37
CA GLU A 336 0.66 -14.46 18.26
C GLU A 336 0.46 -14.02 16.81
N THR A 337 -0.54 -13.17 16.57
CA THR A 337 -0.76 -12.48 15.30
C THR A 337 -0.03 -11.14 15.34
N LEU A 338 1.27 -11.18 15.05
CA LEU A 338 2.12 -10.00 14.97
C LEU A 338 3.15 -10.19 13.85
N PRO A 339 2.92 -9.63 12.64
CA PRO A 339 3.74 -9.91 11.45
C PRO A 339 5.24 -9.63 11.62
N GLN A 340 5.58 -8.66 12.47
CA GLN A 340 6.95 -8.25 12.77
C GLN A 340 7.61 -9.06 13.92
N LYS A 341 6.88 -9.97 14.59
CA LYS A 341 7.42 -10.71 15.74
C LYS A 341 8.51 -11.70 15.32
N ARG A 342 9.64 -11.67 16.04
CA ARG A 342 10.82 -12.51 15.77
C ARG A 342 11.33 -13.26 17.01
N SER A 343 10.63 -13.16 18.14
CA SER A 343 11.01 -13.83 19.37
C SER A 343 9.84 -14.05 20.32
N ALA A 344 9.94 -15.07 21.15
CA ALA A 344 9.00 -15.38 22.22
C ALA A 344 9.77 -15.75 23.50
N GLN A 345 9.29 -15.27 24.64
CA GLN A 345 9.75 -15.71 25.96
C GLN A 345 8.62 -16.49 26.61
N ILE A 346 8.87 -17.77 26.86
CA ILE A 346 7.87 -18.72 27.34
C ILE A 346 8.24 -19.11 28.76
N LYS A 347 7.50 -18.59 29.75
CA LYS A 347 7.67 -18.98 31.16
C LYS A 347 7.21 -20.42 31.33
N THR A 348 8.12 -21.29 31.72
CA THR A 348 7.86 -22.72 31.94
C THR A 348 8.98 -23.30 32.80
N GLU A 349 8.60 -23.93 33.91
CA GLU A 349 9.55 -24.64 34.76
C GLU A 349 9.88 -25.98 34.12
N LEU A 350 11.16 -26.22 33.84
CA LEU A 350 11.63 -27.44 33.19
C LEU A 350 12.68 -28.10 34.09
N ALA A 351 12.58 -29.41 34.24
CA ALA A 351 13.63 -30.18 34.90
C ALA A 351 14.92 -30.15 34.06
N LYS A 352 16.05 -30.46 34.69
CA LYS A 352 17.32 -30.67 33.98
C LYS A 352 17.14 -31.73 32.89
N GLY A 353 17.50 -31.39 31.66
CA GLY A 353 17.28 -32.27 30.52
C GLY A 353 17.38 -31.59 29.16
N GLU A 354 17.07 -32.37 28.12
CA GLU A 354 17.07 -31.96 26.72
C GLU A 354 15.64 -31.71 26.22
N TYR A 355 15.43 -30.58 25.55
CA TYR A 355 14.13 -30.14 25.03
C TYR A 355 14.28 -29.64 23.59
N SER A 356 13.16 -29.35 22.94
CA SER A 356 13.16 -28.66 21.64
C SER A 356 12.18 -27.50 21.63
N ALA A 357 12.54 -26.42 20.94
CA ALA A 357 11.63 -25.34 20.59
C ALA A 357 11.30 -25.46 19.10
N ARG A 358 10.02 -25.44 18.74
CA ARG A 358 9.51 -25.58 17.38
C ARG A 358 8.78 -24.30 16.97
N VAL A 359 9.25 -23.66 15.90
CA VAL A 359 8.62 -22.46 15.34
C VAL A 359 7.86 -22.84 14.08
N THR A 360 6.59 -22.46 14.02
CA THR A 360 5.73 -22.55 12.84
C THR A 360 5.18 -21.15 12.55
N ILE A 361 5.17 -20.72 11.30
CA ILE A 361 4.58 -19.44 10.92
C ILE A 361 3.38 -19.65 10.01
N THR A 362 2.37 -18.81 10.15
CA THR A 362 1.31 -18.63 9.16
C THR A 362 1.65 -17.39 8.36
N ASP A 363 1.67 -17.48 7.04
CA ASP A 363 1.96 -16.35 6.15
C ASP A 363 0.72 -15.48 5.89
N ILE A 364 0.94 -14.31 5.29
CA ILE A 364 -0.11 -13.32 4.99
C ILE A 364 -1.21 -13.82 4.04
N PHE A 365 -1.02 -14.96 3.39
CA PHE A 365 -1.98 -15.59 2.50
C PHE A 365 -2.66 -16.83 3.12
N GLY A 366 -2.35 -17.13 4.39
CA GLY A 366 -2.90 -18.28 5.13
C GLY A 366 -2.09 -19.57 4.97
N GLY A 367 -0.94 -19.55 4.29
CA GLY A 367 -0.06 -20.71 4.19
C GLY A 367 0.65 -21.00 5.51
N ILE A 368 0.68 -22.26 5.94
CA ILE A 368 1.36 -22.69 7.16
C ILE A 368 2.72 -23.28 6.80
N SER A 369 3.78 -22.75 7.40
CA SER A 369 5.15 -23.23 7.14
C SER A 369 5.36 -24.65 7.65
N LYS A 370 6.35 -25.34 7.09
CA LYS A 370 6.92 -26.50 7.77
C LYS A 370 7.47 -26.04 9.13
N PRO A 371 7.17 -26.75 10.24
CA PRO A 371 7.74 -26.41 11.54
C PRO A 371 9.26 -26.58 11.54
N LEU A 372 9.98 -25.65 12.15
CA LEU A 372 11.43 -25.71 12.27
C LEU A 372 11.83 -25.78 13.75
N ALA A 373 12.37 -26.93 14.16
CA ALA A 373 12.73 -27.22 15.55
C ALA A 373 14.22 -26.99 15.83
N VAL A 374 14.56 -26.55 17.04
CA VAL A 374 15.94 -26.44 17.57
C VAL A 374 16.00 -27.05 18.97
N LYS A 375 17.07 -27.79 19.26
CA LYS A 375 17.28 -28.39 20.59
C LYS A 375 17.91 -27.38 21.56
N PHE A 376 17.58 -27.49 22.84
CA PHE A 376 18.23 -26.74 23.91
C PHE A 376 18.26 -27.58 25.20
N SER A 377 19.23 -27.28 26.07
CA SER A 377 19.42 -27.98 27.34
C SER A 377 19.06 -27.10 28.52
N VAL A 378 18.44 -27.69 29.54
CA VAL A 378 18.26 -27.11 30.87
C VAL A 378 19.36 -27.69 31.77
N LYS A 379 20.14 -26.83 32.42
CA LYS A 379 21.36 -27.22 33.14
C LYS A 379 21.12 -27.58 34.59
#